data_AF-A0A3S9PWS6-F1
#
_entry.id   AF-A0A3S9PWS6-F1
#
_cell.length_a   1.000
_cell.length_b   1.000
_cell.length_c   1.000
_cell.angle_alpha   90.00
_cell.angle_beta   90.00
_cell.angle_gamma   90.00
#
_symmetry.space_group_name_H-M   'P 1'
#
loop_
_entity.id
_entity.type
_entity.pdbx_description
1 polymer ?
#
loop_
_entity_poly.entity_id
_entity_poly.type
_entity_poly.pdbx_seq_one_letter_code
_entity_poly.pdbx_strand_id
1 'polypeptide(L)'
;MPELPEVETVREGLDRLLKGKTLQTITPLHPRAVRRSEGDVEGLQAFAGSQVEAVARRGKYLWFEMSGMALNFHLGMSGQLLVSAPGIEPLAHPHLRALIRFEDGTHLRFIDQRTFGYIQRSSLVEVHDGAPAGKGTTSTLIPVPVSHIARDLLDPALEITDLNTRTRAKRTEIKRAMLDQTLVSGMGNIYCDEALYRAKINPRRKTNGLSYIQLTELWTQSIEVLREALEQGGTSFDTLYVNVNGASGYFERSLRAYGRGGQPCLKCGAKMKKIQFMNRSSTFCPICQPLARY
;
A
#
# COMPACT_ATOMS: atom_id res chain seq x y z
N MET A 1 -6.40 2.18 6.70
CA MET A 1 -6.05 2.13 5.27
C MET A 1 -4.81 1.28 5.19
N PRO A 2 -4.84 0.14 4.48
CA PRO A 2 -3.63 -0.59 4.16
C PRO A 2 -2.58 0.36 3.57
N GLU A 3 -1.36 0.30 4.09
CA GLU A 3 -0.20 1.01 3.56
C GLU A 3 0.69 0.00 2.83
N LEU A 4 1.93 0.35 2.48
CA LEU A 4 2.77 -0.52 1.66
C LEU A 4 2.94 -1.95 2.20
N PRO A 5 3.30 -2.16 3.49
CA PRO A 5 3.55 -3.51 4.01
C PRO A 5 2.35 -4.43 3.87
N GLU A 6 1.15 -3.95 4.23
CA GLU A 6 -0.06 -4.78 4.12
C GLU A 6 -0.41 -5.11 2.67
N VAL A 7 -0.22 -4.16 1.75
CA VAL A 7 -0.48 -4.40 0.32
C VAL A 7 0.54 -5.37 -0.27
N GLU A 8 1.80 -5.32 0.16
CA GLU A 8 2.83 -6.28 -0.28
C GLU A 8 2.55 -7.70 0.25
N THR A 9 2.17 -7.85 1.53
CA THR A 9 1.79 -9.16 2.08
C THR A 9 0.61 -9.76 1.30
N VAL A 10 -0.38 -8.92 0.95
CA VAL A 10 -1.49 -9.36 0.07
C VAL A 10 -0.98 -9.75 -1.32
N ARG A 11 -0.11 -8.94 -1.95
CA ARG A 11 0.47 -9.21 -3.27
C ARG A 11 1.21 -10.54 -3.29
N GLU A 12 2.09 -10.78 -2.30
CA GLU A 12 2.86 -12.03 -2.18
C GLU A 12 1.96 -13.25 -2.03
N GLY A 13 0.92 -13.14 -1.19
CA GLY A 13 -0.08 -14.19 -1.04
C GLY A 13 -0.82 -14.50 -2.33
N LEU A 14 -1.24 -13.47 -3.07
CA LEU A 14 -1.94 -13.62 -4.35
C LEU A 14 -1.01 -14.19 -5.43
N ASP A 15 0.25 -13.76 -5.48
CA ASP A 15 1.25 -14.29 -6.42
C ASP A 15 1.42 -15.81 -6.22
N ARG A 16 1.66 -16.23 -4.97
CA ARG A 16 1.81 -17.66 -4.62
C ARG A 16 0.58 -18.50 -4.97
N LEU A 17 -0.62 -17.93 -4.80
CA LEU A 17 -1.87 -18.69 -4.89
C LEU A 17 -2.56 -18.60 -6.24
N LEU A 18 -2.30 -17.57 -7.05
CA LEU A 18 -3.07 -17.27 -8.26
C LEU A 18 -2.22 -17.15 -9.53
N LYS A 19 -0.90 -16.94 -9.43
CA LYS A 19 -0.04 -16.88 -10.62
C LYS A 19 -0.11 -18.21 -11.39
N GLY A 20 -0.24 -18.12 -12.71
CA GLY A 20 -0.42 -19.27 -13.60
C GLY A 20 -1.85 -19.80 -13.67
N LYS A 21 -2.81 -19.28 -12.88
CA LYS A 21 -4.21 -19.70 -12.96
C LYS A 21 -4.94 -18.96 -14.07
N THR A 22 -5.83 -19.67 -14.75
CA THR A 22 -6.71 -19.12 -15.79
C THR A 22 -7.99 -18.60 -15.15
N LEU A 23 -8.32 -17.35 -15.46
CA LEU A 23 -9.53 -16.72 -14.96
C LEU A 23 -10.75 -17.23 -15.73
N GLN A 24 -11.78 -17.64 -15.01
CA GLN A 24 -13.04 -18.09 -15.58
C GLN A 24 -14.04 -16.93 -15.70
N THR A 25 -14.32 -16.23 -14.59
CA THR A 25 -15.29 -15.14 -14.55
C THR A 25 -14.94 -14.09 -13.50
N ILE A 26 -15.35 -12.84 -13.75
CA ILE A 26 -15.34 -11.77 -12.76
C ILE A 26 -16.79 -11.34 -12.54
N THR A 27 -17.33 -11.45 -11.33
CA THR A 27 -18.68 -11.03 -10.99
C THR A 27 -18.65 -9.83 -10.06
N PRO A 28 -18.87 -8.61 -10.55
CA PRO A 28 -19.13 -7.45 -9.70
C PRO A 28 -20.43 -7.62 -8.94
N LEU A 29 -20.40 -7.43 -7.64
CA LEU A 29 -21.57 -7.56 -6.75
C LEU A 29 -21.99 -6.21 -6.14
N HIS A 30 -21.25 -5.15 -6.44
CA HIS A 30 -21.58 -3.79 -6.02
C HIS A 30 -21.06 -2.77 -7.04
N PRO A 31 -21.87 -1.80 -7.52
CA PRO A 31 -21.48 -0.89 -8.61
C PRO A 31 -20.26 -0.03 -8.26
N ARG A 32 -20.16 0.46 -7.02
CA ARG A 32 -18.98 1.19 -6.56
C ARG A 32 -17.66 0.40 -6.64
N ALA A 33 -17.70 -0.93 -6.68
CA ALA A 33 -16.50 -1.76 -6.78
C ALA A 33 -15.84 -1.64 -8.17
N VAL A 34 -16.62 -1.32 -9.21
CA VAL A 34 -16.17 -1.26 -10.61
C VAL A 34 -16.28 0.13 -11.22
N ARG A 35 -16.57 1.14 -10.39
CA ARG A 35 -16.83 2.54 -10.79
C ARG A 35 -15.74 3.24 -11.60
N ARG A 36 -14.60 2.58 -11.83
CA ARG A 36 -13.44 3.14 -12.54
C ARG A 36 -13.06 2.32 -13.78
N SER A 37 -13.70 1.18 -14.07
CA SER A 37 -13.35 0.33 -15.21
C SER A 37 -13.46 1.05 -16.55
N GLU A 38 -12.45 0.88 -17.40
CA GLU A 38 -12.55 1.20 -18.82
C GLU A 38 -13.51 0.17 -19.46
N GLY A 39 -14.61 0.63 -20.07
CA GLY A 39 -15.55 -0.23 -20.81
C GLY A 39 -16.61 -0.95 -19.95
N ASP A 40 -17.09 -0.33 -18.87
CA ASP A 40 -18.16 -0.85 -18.01
C ASP A 40 -17.87 -2.26 -17.42
N VAL A 41 -18.89 -2.90 -16.83
CA VAL A 41 -18.79 -4.26 -16.27
C VAL A 41 -18.38 -5.29 -17.32
N GLU A 42 -18.75 -5.06 -18.58
CA GLU A 42 -18.44 -5.94 -19.72
C GLU A 42 -16.94 -6.01 -19.99
N GLY A 43 -16.21 -4.89 -19.83
CA GLY A 43 -14.76 -4.85 -19.98
C GLY A 43 -14.02 -5.81 -19.05
N LEU A 44 -14.57 -6.12 -17.87
CA LEU A 44 -13.96 -7.09 -16.95
C LEU A 44 -14.11 -8.55 -17.41
N GLN A 45 -15.16 -8.87 -18.18
CA GLN A 45 -15.34 -10.24 -18.71
C GLN A 45 -14.31 -10.59 -19.78
N ALA A 46 -13.65 -9.59 -20.39
CA ALA A 46 -12.60 -9.81 -21.37
C ALA A 46 -11.37 -10.58 -20.81
N PHE A 47 -11.24 -10.68 -19.48
CA PHE A 47 -10.20 -11.50 -18.85
C PHE A 47 -10.55 -13.00 -18.77
N ALA A 48 -11.77 -13.42 -19.11
CA ALA A 48 -12.12 -14.84 -19.15
C ALA A 48 -11.19 -15.60 -20.13
N GLY A 49 -10.69 -16.75 -19.70
CA GLY A 49 -9.69 -17.54 -20.44
C GLY A 49 -8.26 -16.99 -20.39
N SER A 50 -8.03 -15.84 -19.74
CA SER A 50 -6.68 -15.27 -19.59
C SER A 50 -5.97 -15.81 -18.34
N GLN A 51 -4.67 -16.04 -18.43
CA GLN A 51 -3.83 -16.47 -17.32
C GLN A 51 -3.31 -15.28 -16.51
N VAL A 52 -3.17 -15.44 -15.20
CA VAL A 52 -2.42 -14.50 -14.35
C VAL A 52 -0.92 -14.69 -14.59
N GLU A 53 -0.32 -13.81 -15.38
CA GLU A 53 1.09 -13.85 -15.76
C GLU A 53 1.99 -13.36 -14.60
N ALA A 54 1.57 -12.30 -13.94
CA ALA A 54 2.25 -11.71 -12.78
C ALA A 54 1.27 -11.04 -11.82
N VAL A 55 1.66 -10.95 -10.54
CA VAL A 55 0.95 -10.16 -9.53
C VAL A 55 1.90 -9.09 -8.99
N ALA A 56 1.62 -7.84 -9.37
CA ALA A 56 2.52 -6.73 -9.15
C ALA A 56 1.92 -5.63 -8.27
N ARG A 57 2.77 -4.75 -7.75
CA ARG A 57 2.41 -3.63 -6.86
C ARG A 57 3.27 -2.40 -7.11
N ARG A 58 2.64 -1.22 -7.01
CA ARG A 58 3.30 0.10 -6.92
C ARG A 58 2.63 0.89 -5.80
N GLY A 59 3.37 1.20 -4.74
CA GLY A 59 2.82 1.87 -3.57
C GLY A 59 1.65 1.09 -2.95
N LYS A 60 0.45 1.65 -2.97
CA LYS A 60 -0.76 1.02 -2.36
C LYS A 60 -1.71 0.41 -3.39
N TYR A 61 -1.24 0.28 -4.63
CA TYR A 61 -1.96 -0.32 -5.75
C TYR A 61 -1.34 -1.67 -6.07
N LEU A 62 -2.18 -2.66 -6.36
CA LEU A 62 -1.75 -3.97 -6.84
C LEU A 62 -2.53 -4.34 -8.12
N TRP A 63 -1.95 -5.14 -8.99
CA TRP A 63 -2.62 -5.58 -10.21
C TRP A 63 -2.18 -6.98 -10.64
N PHE A 64 -3.02 -7.62 -11.45
CA PHE A 64 -2.66 -8.80 -12.21
C PHE A 64 -2.32 -8.40 -13.63
N GLU A 65 -1.21 -8.91 -14.15
CA GLU A 65 -0.88 -8.83 -15.58
C GLU A 65 -1.51 -10.03 -16.28
N MET A 66 -2.34 -9.74 -17.28
CA MET A 66 -3.14 -10.74 -17.98
C MET A 66 -3.44 -10.25 -19.39
N SER A 67 -3.09 -11.01 -20.43
CA SER A 67 -3.50 -10.74 -21.82
C SER A 67 -3.08 -9.33 -22.32
N GLY A 68 -1.91 -8.86 -21.92
CA GLY A 68 -1.41 -7.52 -22.26
C GLY A 68 -2.17 -6.35 -21.60
N MET A 69 -2.99 -6.63 -20.58
CA MET A 69 -3.76 -5.66 -19.82
C MET A 69 -3.54 -5.86 -18.31
N ALA A 70 -4.04 -4.92 -17.50
CA ALA A 70 -4.00 -5.03 -16.05
C ALA A 70 -5.40 -5.15 -15.43
N LEU A 71 -5.59 -6.12 -14.54
CA LEU A 71 -6.69 -6.12 -13.58
C LEU A 71 -6.20 -5.46 -12.29
N ASN A 72 -6.54 -4.18 -12.12
CA ASN A 72 -6.09 -3.34 -11.02
C ASN A 72 -6.99 -3.44 -9.80
N PHE A 73 -6.38 -3.40 -8.62
CA PHE A 73 -7.06 -3.34 -7.34
C PHE A 73 -6.49 -2.20 -6.49
N HIS A 74 -7.39 -1.51 -5.79
CA HIS A 74 -7.01 -0.63 -4.69
C HIS A 74 -7.88 -0.96 -3.48
N LEU A 75 -7.27 -1.29 -2.35
CA LEU A 75 -8.00 -1.80 -1.17
C LEU A 75 -8.76 -0.69 -0.41
N GLY A 76 -8.50 0.58 -0.70
CA GLY A 76 -9.17 1.68 -0.01
C GLY A 76 -8.84 1.63 1.50
N MET A 77 -9.84 1.71 2.36
CA MET A 77 -9.60 1.70 3.82
C MET A 77 -9.85 0.37 4.51
N SER A 78 -10.74 -0.46 3.96
CA SER A 78 -11.25 -1.70 4.57
C SER A 78 -11.30 -2.86 3.57
N GLY A 79 -10.76 -2.68 2.37
CA GLY A 79 -10.72 -3.70 1.34
C GLY A 79 -9.84 -4.88 1.73
N GLN A 80 -10.32 -6.08 1.43
CA GLN A 80 -9.63 -7.35 1.67
C GLN A 80 -9.76 -8.21 0.42
N LEU A 81 -8.73 -9.01 0.17
CA LEU A 81 -8.67 -9.99 -0.91
C LEU A 81 -8.48 -11.36 -0.28
N LEU A 82 -9.51 -12.21 -0.37
CA LEU A 82 -9.51 -13.56 0.22
C LEU A 82 -9.52 -14.61 -0.87
N VAL A 83 -8.47 -15.44 -0.93
CA VAL A 83 -8.42 -16.61 -1.79
C VAL A 83 -9.05 -17.80 -1.06
N SER A 84 -9.76 -18.64 -1.79
CA SER A 84 -10.38 -19.84 -1.26
C SER A 84 -10.18 -20.99 -2.25
N ALA A 85 -9.86 -22.17 -1.70
CA ALA A 85 -9.49 -23.35 -2.46
C ALA A 85 -10.67 -23.93 -3.26
N PRO A 86 -10.41 -24.74 -4.29
CA PRO A 86 -11.45 -25.45 -5.03
C PRO A 86 -12.37 -26.28 -4.12
N GLY A 87 -13.65 -26.35 -4.47
CA GLY A 87 -14.66 -27.13 -3.72
C GLY A 87 -15.16 -26.48 -2.42
N ILE A 88 -14.57 -25.35 -2.00
CA ILE A 88 -15.11 -24.53 -0.91
C ILE A 88 -16.05 -23.50 -1.54
N GLU A 89 -17.34 -23.54 -1.18
CA GLU A 89 -18.27 -22.51 -1.67
C GLU A 89 -17.99 -21.15 -1.00
N PRO A 90 -18.08 -20.03 -1.74
CA PRO A 90 -17.92 -18.71 -1.18
C PRO A 90 -18.95 -18.47 -0.07
N LEU A 91 -18.51 -18.38 1.18
CA LEU A 91 -19.39 -17.96 2.27
C LEU A 91 -19.99 -16.59 1.95
N ALA A 92 -21.32 -16.49 2.03
CA ALA A 92 -22.03 -15.23 1.85
C ALA A 92 -21.47 -14.19 2.83
N HIS A 93 -21.13 -13.01 2.32
CA HIS A 93 -20.58 -11.93 3.13
C HIS A 93 -21.27 -10.60 2.76
N PRO A 94 -21.85 -9.85 3.72
CA PRO A 94 -22.61 -8.62 3.44
C PRO A 94 -21.76 -7.52 2.80
N HIS A 95 -20.44 -7.64 2.93
CA HIS A 95 -19.49 -6.71 2.36
C HIS A 95 -18.74 -7.25 1.14
N LEU A 96 -19.17 -8.38 0.56
CA LEU A 96 -18.62 -8.86 -0.71
C LEU A 96 -18.95 -7.86 -1.82
N ARG A 97 -17.95 -7.50 -2.61
CA ARG A 97 -18.03 -6.45 -3.66
C ARG A 97 -17.74 -6.98 -5.04
N ALA A 98 -16.86 -7.97 -5.15
CA ALA A 98 -16.64 -8.72 -6.38
C ALA A 98 -16.18 -10.14 -6.05
N LEU A 99 -16.49 -11.07 -6.94
CA LEU A 99 -16.05 -12.46 -6.91
C LEU A 99 -15.30 -12.75 -8.21
N ILE A 100 -14.07 -13.24 -8.13
CA ILE A 100 -13.29 -13.70 -9.28
C ILE A 100 -13.15 -15.21 -9.18
N ARG A 101 -13.57 -15.95 -10.20
CA ARG A 101 -13.46 -17.42 -10.25
C ARG A 101 -12.39 -17.81 -11.26
N PHE A 102 -11.62 -18.84 -10.94
CA PHE A 102 -10.62 -19.46 -11.80
C PHE A 102 -11.10 -20.83 -12.27
N GLU A 103 -10.56 -21.30 -13.39
CA GLU A 103 -10.99 -22.56 -14.03
C GLU A 103 -10.71 -23.80 -13.16
N ASP A 104 -9.70 -23.74 -12.30
CA ASP A 104 -9.37 -24.83 -11.37
C ASP A 104 -10.31 -24.91 -10.15
N GLY A 105 -11.34 -24.05 -10.10
CA GLY A 105 -12.30 -23.95 -8.99
C GLY A 105 -11.85 -23.01 -7.86
N THR A 106 -10.65 -22.45 -7.90
CA THR A 106 -10.21 -21.41 -6.97
C THR A 106 -11.06 -20.16 -7.15
N HIS A 107 -11.30 -19.43 -6.07
CA HIS A 107 -11.95 -18.14 -6.17
C HIS A 107 -11.32 -17.09 -5.24
N LEU A 108 -11.35 -15.85 -5.71
CA LEU A 108 -10.87 -14.66 -5.02
C LEU A 108 -12.06 -13.74 -4.71
N ARG A 109 -12.23 -13.41 -3.44
CA ARG A 109 -13.29 -12.52 -2.95
C ARG A 109 -12.72 -11.14 -2.63
N PHE A 110 -13.31 -10.10 -3.20
CA PHE A 110 -13.05 -8.72 -2.81
C PHE A 110 -14.11 -8.24 -1.82
N ILE A 111 -13.72 -8.05 -0.56
CA ILE A 111 -14.60 -7.62 0.53
C ILE A 111 -14.23 -6.19 0.91
N ASP A 112 -15.21 -5.28 0.98
CA ASP A 112 -14.95 -3.91 1.43
C ASP A 112 -16.17 -3.27 2.10
N GLN A 113 -16.11 -3.13 3.42
CA GLN A 113 -17.19 -2.57 4.24
C GLN A 113 -17.52 -1.12 3.86
N ARG A 114 -16.51 -0.28 3.63
CA ARG A 114 -16.68 1.16 3.34
C ARG A 114 -16.87 1.46 1.86
N THR A 115 -16.64 0.46 1.01
CA THR A 115 -16.81 0.55 -0.45
C THR A 115 -16.02 1.70 -1.07
N PHE A 116 -14.78 1.85 -0.59
CA PHE A 116 -13.79 2.83 -1.05
C PHE A 116 -12.74 2.20 -1.97
N GLY A 117 -12.46 0.91 -1.79
CA GLY A 117 -11.67 0.15 -2.73
C GLY A 117 -12.43 -0.12 -4.04
N TYR A 118 -11.71 -0.65 -5.01
CA TYR A 118 -12.24 -0.94 -6.33
C TYR A 118 -11.36 -1.94 -7.08
N ILE A 119 -11.96 -2.58 -8.08
CA ILE A 119 -11.33 -3.34 -9.15
C ILE A 119 -11.55 -2.59 -10.46
N GLN A 120 -10.57 -2.64 -11.36
CA GLN A 120 -10.64 -1.92 -12.63
C GLN A 120 -9.78 -2.61 -13.68
N ARG A 121 -10.32 -2.83 -14.89
CA ARG A 121 -9.50 -3.13 -16.06
C ARG A 121 -8.78 -1.86 -16.50
N SER A 122 -7.50 -1.95 -16.82
CA SER A 122 -6.78 -0.82 -17.43
C SER A 122 -5.79 -1.25 -18.47
N SER A 123 -5.65 -0.35 -19.44
CA SER A 123 -4.53 -0.32 -20.36
C SER A 123 -3.21 -0.10 -19.62
N LEU A 124 -2.13 -0.55 -20.25
CA LEU A 124 -0.76 -0.49 -19.77
C LEU A 124 0.04 0.57 -20.56
N VAL A 125 0.96 1.26 -19.90
CA VAL A 125 1.88 2.26 -20.50
C VAL A 125 3.29 2.10 -19.98
N GLU A 126 4.30 2.50 -20.74
CA GLU A 126 5.70 2.46 -20.30
C GLU A 126 5.98 3.40 -19.12
N VAL A 127 6.78 2.94 -18.16
CA VAL A 127 7.36 3.83 -17.16
C VAL A 127 8.49 4.66 -17.74
N HIS A 128 8.66 5.87 -17.24
CA HIS A 128 9.63 6.83 -17.79
C HIS A 128 11.10 6.50 -17.53
N ASP A 129 11.40 5.67 -16.53
CA ASP A 129 12.77 5.37 -16.09
C ASP A 129 13.31 4.04 -16.65
N GLY A 130 12.53 3.31 -17.45
CA GLY A 130 12.92 2.05 -18.08
C GLY A 130 13.18 0.88 -17.12
N ALA A 131 13.00 1.06 -15.81
CA ALA A 131 13.10 0.00 -14.83
C ALA A 131 11.77 -0.74 -14.67
N PRO A 132 11.72 -1.96 -14.09
CA PRO A 132 10.46 -2.66 -13.86
C PRO A 132 9.40 -1.77 -13.17
N ALA A 133 8.15 -1.93 -13.60
CA ALA A 133 7.03 -1.06 -13.27
C ALA A 133 6.58 -1.13 -11.80
N GLY A 134 7.11 -2.08 -11.03
CA GLY A 134 6.83 -2.23 -9.61
C GLY A 134 7.38 -3.55 -9.07
N LYS A 135 7.04 -3.85 -7.82
CA LYS A 135 7.40 -5.13 -7.19
C LYS A 135 6.52 -6.24 -7.78
N GLY A 136 7.10 -7.38 -8.12
CA GLY A 136 6.36 -8.56 -8.60
C GLY A 136 6.21 -8.67 -10.12
N THR A 137 6.82 -7.75 -10.89
CA THR A 137 6.87 -7.80 -12.35
C THR A 137 8.28 -7.49 -12.85
N THR A 138 8.62 -8.04 -14.02
CA THR A 138 9.82 -7.66 -14.81
C THR A 138 9.48 -6.69 -15.94
N SER A 139 8.20 -6.45 -16.20
CA SER A 139 7.72 -5.55 -17.25
C SER A 139 7.97 -4.10 -16.87
N THR A 140 8.26 -3.26 -17.87
CA THR A 140 8.31 -1.79 -17.76
C THR A 140 6.92 -1.16 -17.91
N LEU A 141 5.89 -1.97 -18.16
CA LEU A 141 4.52 -1.54 -18.33
C LEU A 141 3.79 -1.37 -16.99
N ILE A 142 3.23 -0.17 -16.77
CA ILE A 142 2.44 0.19 -15.60
C ILE A 142 0.99 0.48 -15.99
N PRO A 143 0.00 0.14 -15.17
CA PRO A 143 -1.38 0.51 -15.43
C PRO A 143 -1.58 2.04 -15.48
N VAL A 144 -2.35 2.54 -16.45
CA VAL A 144 -2.60 3.98 -16.62
C VAL A 144 -3.05 4.68 -15.32
N PRO A 145 -3.96 4.13 -14.49
CA PRO A 145 -4.35 4.78 -13.23
C PRO A 145 -3.24 4.85 -12.17
N VAL A 146 -2.14 4.13 -12.37
CA VAL A 146 -1.01 4.01 -11.44
C VAL A 146 0.23 4.74 -11.97
N SER A 147 0.25 5.17 -13.23
CA SER A 147 1.42 5.78 -13.89
C SER A 147 1.96 7.03 -13.20
N HIS A 148 1.11 7.78 -12.48
CA HIS A 148 1.49 8.99 -11.74
C HIS A 148 1.99 8.69 -10.31
N ILE A 149 1.95 7.44 -9.87
CA ILE A 149 2.38 7.01 -8.53
C ILE A 149 3.89 6.78 -8.56
N ALA A 150 4.61 7.44 -7.65
CA ALA A 150 6.06 7.33 -7.56
C ALA A 150 6.50 5.92 -7.14
N ARG A 151 7.79 5.61 -7.31
CA ARG A 151 8.41 4.43 -6.70
C ARG A 151 8.29 4.50 -5.17
N ASP A 152 8.25 3.34 -4.53
CA ASP A 152 8.27 3.25 -3.07
C ASP A 152 9.69 3.03 -2.54
N LEU A 153 9.86 3.21 -1.23
CA LEU A 153 11.18 3.17 -0.59
C LEU A 153 11.89 1.81 -0.66
N LEU A 154 11.18 0.73 -0.98
CA LEU A 154 11.76 -0.62 -1.10
C LEU A 154 12.04 -1.00 -2.56
N ASP A 155 11.74 -0.10 -3.50
CA ASP A 155 12.02 -0.28 -4.91
C ASP A 155 13.50 0.03 -5.21
N PRO A 156 14.28 -0.93 -5.74
CA PRO A 156 15.71 -0.72 -5.99
C PRO A 156 15.99 0.33 -7.07
N ALA A 157 15.02 0.68 -7.91
CA ALA A 157 15.18 1.74 -8.90
C ALA A 157 14.86 3.15 -8.36
N LEU A 158 14.52 3.28 -7.06
CA LEU A 158 14.35 4.59 -6.43
C LEU A 158 15.72 5.15 -5.99
N GLU A 159 16.11 6.25 -6.63
CA GLU A 159 17.32 6.98 -6.26
C GLU A 159 17.09 7.94 -5.07
N ILE A 160 17.72 7.66 -3.93
CA ILE A 160 17.57 8.47 -2.70
C ILE A 160 18.09 9.90 -2.89
N THR A 161 19.10 10.12 -3.72
CA THR A 161 19.65 11.44 -4.03
C THR A 161 18.66 12.31 -4.79
N ASP A 162 17.96 11.76 -5.79
CA ASP A 162 16.86 12.42 -6.49
C ASP A 162 15.68 12.67 -5.53
N LEU A 163 15.30 11.67 -4.73
CA LEU A 163 14.22 11.80 -3.75
C LEU A 163 14.50 12.96 -2.77
N ASN A 164 15.73 13.11 -2.28
CA ASN A 164 16.11 14.22 -1.43
C ASN A 164 15.89 15.58 -2.11
N THR A 165 16.33 15.71 -3.36
CA THR A 165 16.18 16.94 -4.16
C THR A 165 14.70 17.28 -4.36
N ARG A 166 13.90 16.31 -4.81
CA ARG A 166 12.45 16.49 -4.99
C ARG A 166 11.73 16.80 -3.68
N THR A 167 12.14 16.18 -2.58
CA THR A 167 11.58 16.44 -1.25
C THR A 167 11.79 17.90 -0.83
N ARG A 168 13.02 18.41 -0.95
CA ARG A 168 13.33 19.82 -0.65
C ARG A 168 12.53 20.78 -1.54
N ALA A 169 12.33 20.42 -2.81
CA ALA A 169 11.55 21.22 -3.76
C ALA A 169 10.06 21.37 -3.39
N LYS A 170 9.47 20.44 -2.63
CA LYS A 170 8.06 20.52 -2.19
C LYS A 170 7.75 21.69 -1.24
N ARG A 171 8.75 22.29 -0.59
CA ARG A 171 8.63 23.47 0.31
C ARG A 171 7.45 23.38 1.31
N THR A 172 7.22 22.20 1.88
CA THR A 172 6.05 21.92 2.72
C THR A 172 6.46 21.22 4.01
N GLU A 173 5.52 20.88 4.92
CA GLU A 173 5.85 20.04 6.08
C GLU A 173 6.35 18.66 5.64
N ILE A 174 7.41 18.14 6.26
CA ILE A 174 8.01 16.86 5.90
C ILE A 174 7.00 15.70 5.96
N LYS A 175 6.12 15.67 6.97
CA LYS A 175 5.06 14.65 7.03
C LYS A 175 4.09 14.76 5.85
N ARG A 176 3.77 15.98 5.40
CA ARG A 176 2.92 16.16 4.21
C ARG A 176 3.62 15.62 2.96
N ALA A 177 4.91 15.91 2.79
CA ALA A 177 5.69 15.40 1.67
C ALA A 177 5.77 13.86 1.66
N MET A 178 6.01 13.23 2.81
CA MET A 178 6.03 11.76 2.91
C MET A 178 4.68 11.10 2.60
N LEU A 179 3.56 11.80 2.80
CA LEU A 179 2.22 11.30 2.46
C LEU A 179 1.86 11.48 0.98
N ASP A 180 2.65 12.26 0.23
CA ASP A 180 2.44 12.53 -1.19
C ASP A 180 2.89 11.32 -2.04
N GLN A 181 1.91 10.58 -2.55
CA GLN A 181 2.16 9.36 -3.33
C GLN A 181 2.84 9.63 -4.68
N THR A 182 2.92 10.89 -5.13
CA THR A 182 3.67 11.27 -6.35
C THR A 182 5.12 11.67 -6.04
N LEU A 183 5.48 11.78 -4.76
CA LEU A 183 6.87 11.96 -4.32
C LEU A 183 7.50 10.62 -3.97
N VAL A 184 6.85 9.88 -3.07
CA VAL A 184 7.25 8.55 -2.61
C VAL A 184 5.98 7.79 -2.25
N SER A 185 5.77 6.64 -2.86
CA SER A 185 4.52 5.90 -2.67
C SER A 185 4.60 4.92 -1.51
N GLY A 186 3.44 4.42 -1.08
CA GLY A 186 3.39 3.37 -0.06
C GLY A 186 3.39 3.86 1.39
N MET A 187 4.02 5.01 1.65
CA MET A 187 3.99 5.66 2.96
C MET A 187 2.58 6.16 3.29
N GLY A 188 2.07 5.86 4.49
CA GLY A 188 0.83 6.40 5.01
C GLY A 188 0.98 6.96 6.41
N ASN A 189 -0.13 7.06 7.14
CA ASN A 189 -0.14 7.84 8.38
C ASN A 189 0.62 7.14 9.51
N ILE A 190 0.59 5.81 9.55
CA ILE A 190 1.26 4.99 10.56
C ILE A 190 2.77 5.08 10.34
N TYR A 191 3.23 4.64 9.16
CA TYR A 191 4.66 4.53 8.89
C TYR A 191 5.35 5.90 8.79
N CYS A 192 4.63 6.97 8.43
CA CYS A 192 5.17 8.33 8.56
C CYS A 192 5.42 8.74 10.02
N ASP A 193 4.48 8.49 10.95
CA ASP A 193 4.68 8.83 12.36
C ASP A 193 5.85 8.04 12.97
N GLU A 194 5.92 6.74 12.67
CA GLU A 194 7.00 5.86 13.15
C GLU A 194 8.37 6.26 12.59
N ALA A 195 8.47 6.50 11.28
CA ALA A 195 9.72 6.90 10.63
C ALA A 195 10.22 8.25 11.14
N LEU A 196 9.33 9.25 11.25
CA LEU A 196 9.70 10.57 11.78
C LEU A 196 10.13 10.50 13.25
N TYR A 197 9.49 9.65 14.05
CA TYR A 197 9.89 9.41 15.43
C TYR A 197 11.28 8.78 15.51
N ARG A 198 11.54 7.76 14.68
CA ARG A 198 12.82 7.07 14.62
C ARG A 198 13.96 8.00 14.16
N ALA A 199 13.70 8.80 13.13
CA ALA A 199 14.61 9.82 12.60
C ALA A 199 14.71 11.08 13.47
N LYS A 200 13.92 11.20 14.56
CA LYS A 200 13.89 12.36 15.46
C LYS A 200 13.54 13.68 14.77
N ILE A 201 12.73 13.63 13.71
CA ILE A 201 12.32 14.81 12.93
C ILE A 201 10.89 15.20 13.31
N ASN A 202 10.66 16.48 13.62
CA ASN A 202 9.31 16.97 13.87
C ASN A 202 8.46 16.94 12.58
N PRO A 203 7.22 16.42 12.62
CA PRO A 203 6.38 16.30 11.43
C PRO A 203 6.09 17.62 10.71
N ARG A 204 6.22 18.76 11.40
CA ARG A 204 6.02 20.11 10.84
C ARG A 204 7.30 20.79 10.34
N ARG A 205 8.47 20.14 10.43
CA ARG A 205 9.71 20.67 9.81
C ARG A 205 9.48 20.89 8.32
N LYS A 206 9.89 22.04 7.80
CA LYS A 206 9.80 22.32 6.37
C LYS A 206 10.85 21.50 5.62
N THR A 207 10.48 20.93 4.48
CA THR A 207 11.36 20.05 3.69
C THR A 207 12.64 20.75 3.23
N ASN A 208 12.54 22.01 2.80
CA ASN A 208 13.70 22.84 2.42
C ASN A 208 14.57 23.27 3.62
N GLY A 209 14.10 23.07 4.85
CA GLY A 209 14.86 23.29 6.09
C GLY A 209 15.56 22.04 6.64
N LEU A 210 15.50 20.89 5.94
CA LEU A 210 16.21 19.66 6.29
C LEU A 210 17.43 19.49 5.38
N SER A 211 18.61 19.23 5.94
CA SER A 211 19.80 18.96 5.12
C SER A 211 19.65 17.65 4.34
N TYR A 212 20.44 17.49 3.28
CA TYR A 212 20.47 16.23 2.52
C TYR A 212 20.80 15.03 3.42
N ILE A 213 21.72 15.19 4.38
CA ILE A 213 22.06 14.16 5.37
C ILE A 213 20.84 13.78 6.23
N GLN A 214 20.08 14.78 6.71
CA GLN A 214 18.87 14.52 7.50
C GLN A 214 17.78 13.81 6.69
N LEU A 215 17.66 14.12 5.40
CA LEU A 215 16.70 13.45 4.52
C LEU A 215 17.13 12.03 4.20
N THR A 216 18.41 11.80 3.88
CA THR A 216 18.94 10.43 3.69
C THR A 216 18.70 9.60 4.94
N GLU A 217 18.99 10.12 6.14
CA GLU A 217 18.73 9.42 7.39
C GLU A 217 17.23 9.14 7.58
N LEU A 218 16.35 10.10 7.28
CA LEU A 218 14.90 9.88 7.31
C LEU A 218 14.48 8.72 6.41
N TRP A 219 14.98 8.66 5.18
CA TRP A 219 14.63 7.60 4.23
C TRP A 219 15.18 6.25 4.66
N THR A 220 16.42 6.20 5.15
CA THR A 220 17.00 4.99 5.75
C THR A 220 16.12 4.48 6.90
N GLN A 221 15.75 5.35 7.85
CA GLN A 221 14.88 4.95 8.96
C GLN A 221 13.47 4.56 8.50
N SER A 222 12.97 5.17 7.42
CA SER A 222 11.68 4.80 6.82
C SER A 222 11.73 3.42 6.17
N ILE A 223 12.80 3.09 5.46
CA ILE A 223 13.05 1.77 4.88
C ILE A 223 13.06 0.70 5.97
N GLU A 224 13.78 0.93 7.06
CA GLU A 224 13.85 -0.02 8.19
C GLU A 224 12.48 -0.23 8.85
N VAL A 225 11.70 0.84 9.05
CA VAL A 225 10.31 0.72 9.56
C VAL A 225 9.45 -0.14 8.64
N LEU A 226 9.56 0.04 7.31
CA LEU A 226 8.78 -0.74 6.35
C LEU A 226 9.24 -2.20 6.27
N ARG A 227 10.54 -2.47 6.38
CA ARG A 227 11.10 -3.83 6.40
C ARG A 227 10.65 -4.60 7.65
N GLU A 228 10.75 -3.99 8.83
CA GLU A 228 10.27 -4.58 10.07
C GLU A 228 8.76 -4.89 10.01
N ALA A 229 7.99 -3.98 9.40
CA ALA A 229 6.55 -4.18 9.20
C ALA A 229 6.25 -5.37 8.26
N LEU A 230 7.04 -5.54 7.19
CA LEU A 230 6.92 -6.68 6.28
C LEU A 230 7.29 -8.00 6.95
N GLU A 231 8.37 -8.05 7.72
CA GLU A 231 8.80 -9.25 8.44
C GLU A 231 7.72 -9.73 9.42
N GLN A 232 7.11 -8.78 10.16
CA GLN A 232 5.99 -9.07 11.06
C GLN A 232 4.72 -9.48 10.31
N GLY A 233 4.44 -8.87 9.15
CA GLY A 233 3.34 -9.28 8.29
C GLY A 233 3.51 -10.68 7.71
N GLY A 234 4.74 -11.05 7.34
CA GLY A 234 5.10 -12.38 6.81
C GLY A 234 4.96 -13.49 7.85
N THR A 235 5.39 -13.27 9.09
CA THR A 235 5.23 -14.26 10.18
C THR A 235 3.78 -14.58 10.53
N SER A 236 2.84 -13.66 10.25
CA SER A 236 1.40 -13.89 10.43
C SER A 236 0.77 -14.72 9.29
N PHE A 237 1.50 -14.95 8.19
CA PHE A 237 1.00 -15.65 7.00
C PHE A 237 1.17 -17.18 7.07
N ASP A 238 2.02 -17.68 7.98
CA ASP A 238 2.36 -19.11 8.12
C ASP A 238 1.29 -19.94 8.84
N THR A 239 0.27 -19.32 9.43
CA THR A 239 -0.86 -20.06 9.99
C THR A 239 -1.95 -20.29 8.93
N LEU A 240 -1.69 -21.37 8.18
CA LEU A 240 -2.61 -22.24 7.43
C LEU A 240 -4.08 -21.79 7.38
N TYR A 241 -4.47 -21.34 6.18
CA TYR A 241 -5.85 -21.14 5.73
C TYR A 241 -6.67 -20.14 6.56
N VAL A 242 -6.93 -18.98 5.96
CA VAL A 242 -7.95 -18.02 6.38
C VAL A 242 -7.60 -17.28 7.69
N ASN A 243 -7.19 -16.03 7.54
CA ASN A 243 -7.78 -14.87 8.23
C ASN A 243 -7.05 -13.61 7.78
N VAL A 244 -7.37 -13.08 6.59
CA VAL A 244 -7.26 -11.62 6.40
C VAL A 244 -8.45 -10.98 7.11
N ASN A 245 -8.61 -11.29 8.40
CA ASN A 245 -9.55 -10.58 9.25
C ASN A 245 -9.05 -9.14 9.25
N GLY A 246 -9.77 -8.25 8.59
CA GLY A 246 -9.58 -6.81 8.71
C GLY A 246 -9.89 -6.25 10.11
N ALA A 247 -9.98 -7.11 11.13
CA ALA A 247 -9.67 -6.70 12.49
C ALA A 247 -8.17 -6.40 12.54
N SER A 248 -7.86 -5.17 12.92
CA SER A 248 -6.56 -4.51 13.15
C SER A 248 -5.49 -5.27 13.97
N GLY A 249 -5.59 -6.59 14.15
CA GLY A 249 -4.65 -7.42 14.89
C GLY A 249 -3.25 -7.51 14.26
N TYR A 250 -3.08 -7.15 12.98
CA TYR A 250 -1.76 -7.13 12.32
C TYR A 250 -0.76 -6.14 12.97
N PHE A 251 -1.19 -5.21 13.84
CA PHE A 251 -0.32 -4.14 14.35
C PHE A 251 -0.50 -3.75 15.81
N GLU A 252 -1.11 -4.60 16.66
CA GLU A 252 -1.35 -4.19 18.04
C GLU A 252 -0.04 -4.01 18.88
N ARG A 253 1.15 -4.40 18.40
CA ARG A 253 2.43 -4.30 19.15
C ARG A 253 3.59 -4.18 18.14
N SER A 254 4.51 -3.21 18.10
CA SER A 254 5.12 -2.31 19.10
C SER A 254 5.30 -0.89 18.54
N LEU A 255 4.20 -0.23 18.16
CA LEU A 255 4.24 1.15 17.62
C LEU A 255 4.88 2.12 18.63
N ARG A 256 5.83 2.93 18.18
CA ARG A 256 6.60 3.83 19.05
C ARG A 256 6.02 5.24 19.05
N ALA A 257 5.23 5.61 18.06
CA ALA A 257 4.62 6.93 17.93
C ALA A 257 3.14 6.88 17.56
N TYR A 258 2.75 6.20 16.48
CA TYR A 258 1.38 6.22 15.98
C TYR A 258 0.39 5.73 17.04
N GLY A 259 -0.75 6.42 17.19
CA GLY A 259 -1.79 6.06 18.15
C GLY A 259 -1.45 6.34 19.63
N ARG A 260 -0.22 6.74 19.95
CA ARG A 260 0.26 6.87 21.34
C ARG A 260 0.15 8.28 21.92
N GLY A 261 -0.79 9.07 21.42
CA GLY A 261 -1.07 10.41 21.92
C GLY A 261 -1.39 10.41 23.41
N GLY A 262 -0.70 11.23 24.19
CA GLY A 262 -0.89 11.32 25.64
C GLY A 262 -0.14 10.27 26.47
N GLN A 263 0.45 9.25 25.84
CA GLN A 263 1.30 8.25 26.52
C GLN A 263 2.74 8.77 26.72
N PRO A 264 3.53 8.19 27.65
CA PRO A 264 4.95 8.51 27.78
C PRO A 264 5.75 8.02 26.57
N CYS A 265 6.65 8.87 26.07
CA CYS A 265 7.61 8.52 25.04
C CYS A 265 8.53 7.38 25.50
N LEU A 266 8.67 6.32 24.69
CA LEU A 266 9.52 5.16 25.06
C LEU A 266 11.01 5.49 25.16
N LYS A 267 11.43 6.63 24.61
CA LYS A 267 12.82 7.06 24.62
C LYS A 267 13.15 8.00 25.77
N CYS A 268 12.27 8.93 26.11
CA CYS A 268 12.57 10.03 27.05
C CYS A 268 11.51 10.26 28.13
N GLY A 269 10.44 9.46 28.17
CA GLY A 269 9.36 9.60 29.15
C GLY A 269 8.39 10.77 28.91
N ALA A 270 8.76 11.77 28.11
CA ALA A 270 7.90 12.93 27.85
C ALA A 270 6.54 12.54 27.22
N LYS A 271 5.48 13.25 27.58
CA LYS A 271 4.13 13.01 27.06
C LYS A 271 4.08 13.24 25.54
N MET A 272 3.72 12.20 24.78
CA MET A 272 3.55 12.25 23.34
C MET A 272 2.42 13.21 22.97
N LYS A 273 2.65 14.08 21.99
CA LYS A 273 1.64 15.02 21.49
C LYS A 273 0.89 14.40 20.31
N LYS A 274 -0.44 14.49 20.35
CA LYS A 274 -1.33 14.20 19.22
C LYS A 274 -1.82 15.52 18.64
N ILE A 275 -1.68 15.69 17.33
CA ILE A 275 -2.16 16.86 16.58
C ILE A 275 -3.08 16.42 15.46
N GLN A 276 -3.99 17.32 15.05
CA GLN A 276 -4.68 17.19 13.78
C GLN A 276 -3.75 17.61 12.65
N PHE A 277 -3.65 16.78 11.61
CA PHE A 277 -2.77 16.98 10.47
C PHE A 277 -3.45 16.46 9.20
N MET A 278 -3.85 17.35 8.29
CA MET A 278 -4.51 17.00 7.01
C MET A 278 -5.69 16.02 7.17
N ASN A 279 -6.65 16.35 8.05
CA ASN A 279 -7.81 15.53 8.36
C ASN A 279 -7.48 14.14 8.96
N ARG A 280 -6.28 13.96 9.51
CA ARG A 280 -5.80 12.76 10.19
C ARG A 280 -5.17 13.14 11.53
N SER A 281 -4.94 12.18 12.41
CA SER A 281 -4.08 12.41 13.58
C SER A 281 -2.61 12.19 13.24
N SER A 282 -1.72 12.98 13.82
CA SER A 282 -0.28 12.72 13.86
C SER A 282 0.19 12.72 15.29
N THR A 283 1.04 11.77 15.66
CA THR A 283 1.61 11.67 17.00
C THR A 283 3.12 11.79 16.96
N PHE A 284 3.69 12.61 17.84
CA PHE A 284 5.14 12.83 17.92
C PHE A 284 5.58 13.14 19.35
N CYS A 285 6.86 12.93 19.65
CA CYS A 285 7.46 13.31 20.92
C CYS A 285 7.96 14.76 20.86
N PRO A 286 7.49 15.70 21.71
CA PRO A 286 7.94 17.09 21.66
C PRO A 286 9.41 17.29 22.07
N ILE A 287 9.99 16.34 22.81
CA ILE A 287 11.40 16.40 23.26
C ILE A 287 12.33 15.71 22.27
N CYS A 288 11.99 14.50 21.79
CA CYS A 288 12.82 13.80 20.81
C CYS A 288 12.70 14.37 19.41
N GLN A 289 11.58 15.02 19.08
CA GLN A 289 11.33 15.64 17.78
C GLN A 289 11.02 17.14 17.97
N PRO A 290 11.99 17.94 18.44
CA PRO A 290 11.78 19.36 18.65
C PRO A 290 11.49 20.06 17.32
N LEU A 291 10.54 21.00 17.32
CA LEU A 291 10.41 21.92 16.20
C LEU A 291 11.57 22.91 16.30
N ALA A 292 12.37 23.08 15.24
CA ALA A 292 13.40 24.11 15.25
C ALA A 292 12.73 25.46 15.49
N ARG A 293 13.30 26.21 16.43
CA ARG A 293 13.05 27.64 16.54
C ARG A 293 13.91 28.28 15.46
N TYR A 294 13.25 28.93 14.51
CA TYR A 294 13.92 29.83 13.57
C TYR A 294 14.14 31.17 14.27
#